data_AF-A0A534NAU5-F1
#
_entry.id   AF-A0A534NAU5-F1
#
_cell.length_a   1.000
_cell.length_b   1.000
_cell.length_c   1.000
_cell.angle_alpha   90.00
_cell.angle_beta   90.00
_cell.angle_gamma   90.00
#
_symmetry.space_group_name_H-M   'P 1'
#
loop_
_entity.id
_entity.type
_entity.pdbx_description
1 polymer ?
#
loop_
_entity_poly.entity_id
_entity_poly.type
_entity_poly.pdbx_seq_one_letter_code
_entity_poly.pdbx_strand_id
1 'polypeptide(L)'
;MVAEAYRRGGFPLVDRMFKNPPSSVHQILHPEAYFAGELSAAVPAPVPPAGTRAIAIGRMGELGTRLALEACVEKEVVKEIAPHWAGDAYTVVEGPKGVLSLLWTTAWSGGVAANVSNVMKLVQPCWQDQAASGPNPLGWSIGAQSKIASSTELVAVARGNIDLGAAVSRQLALRLVRPSAMPPFANVLPPPSVGATRVDGGRFVSPRLALAGEVPEGFEADSSNPVAEVAIKKSGTGGATVSFVPEPLTGDALDAFFQTASAQIAAAQGGQLTYIGKAQRSLAGAPAEQRSWAVENAGMQLRIEVAPYCGGKAALTLLRLEGGAAARLTLDQFEASIRQIGSAPACAELE
;
A
#
# COMPACT_ATOMS: atom_id res chain seq x y z
N MET A 1 3.40 -1.15 11.70
CA MET A 1 3.85 -1.73 12.99
C MET A 1 3.34 -0.97 14.23
N VAL A 2 3.89 0.21 14.58
CA VAL A 2 3.53 0.93 15.84
C VAL A 2 2.02 1.17 16.00
N ALA A 3 1.37 1.68 14.95
CA ALA A 3 -0.08 1.90 14.96
C ALA A 3 -0.88 0.60 15.22
N GLU A 4 -0.42 -0.54 14.71
CA GLU A 4 -1.07 -1.83 14.97
C GLU A 4 -0.88 -2.27 16.42
N ALA A 5 0.33 -2.13 16.98
CA ALA A 5 0.58 -2.41 18.39
C ALA A 5 -0.27 -1.52 19.30
N TYR A 6 -0.42 -0.24 18.95
CA TYR A 6 -1.31 0.67 19.66
C TYR A 6 -2.78 0.21 19.58
N ARG A 7 -3.28 -0.15 18.40
CA ARG A 7 -4.66 -0.64 18.25
C ARG A 7 -4.96 -1.91 19.06
N ARG A 8 -3.96 -2.80 19.22
CA ARG A 8 -4.13 -4.06 19.95
C ARG A 8 -4.05 -3.92 21.47
N GLY A 9 -3.34 -2.93 22.00
CA GLY A 9 -3.09 -2.85 23.44
C GLY A 9 -2.52 -1.53 23.96
N GLY A 10 -2.68 -0.43 23.21
CA GLY A 10 -2.24 0.91 23.55
C GLY A 10 -0.72 1.06 23.67
N PHE A 11 -0.28 2.19 24.22
CA PHE A 11 1.12 2.47 24.51
C PHE A 11 1.83 1.38 25.36
N PRO A 12 1.19 0.72 26.35
CA PRO A 12 1.83 -0.38 27.07
C PRO A 12 2.27 -1.54 26.16
N LEU A 13 1.51 -1.85 25.10
CA LEU A 13 1.91 -2.85 24.12
C LEU A 13 3.00 -2.31 23.17
N VAL A 14 2.95 -1.04 22.81
CA VAL A 14 4.02 -0.37 22.06
C VAL A 14 5.36 -0.44 22.82
N ASP A 15 5.37 -0.15 24.12
CA ASP A 15 6.57 -0.24 24.96
C ASP A 15 7.13 -1.66 25.03
N ARG A 16 6.25 -2.66 25.15
CA ARG A 16 6.66 -4.08 25.12
C ARG A 16 7.21 -4.48 23.75
N MET A 17 6.66 -3.95 22.67
CA MET A 17 7.16 -4.15 21.30
C MET A 17 8.55 -3.55 21.14
N PHE A 18 8.83 -2.35 21.66
CA PHE A 18 10.19 -1.79 21.65
C PHE A 18 11.19 -2.64 22.45
N LYS A 19 10.75 -3.32 23.52
CA LYS A 19 11.58 -4.26 24.29
C LYS A 19 11.77 -5.61 23.60
N ASN A 20 10.87 -6.00 22.70
CA ASN A 20 10.94 -7.23 21.92
C ASN A 20 10.70 -6.90 20.44
N PRO A 21 11.63 -6.18 19.78
CA PRO A 21 11.37 -5.62 18.46
C PRO A 21 11.18 -6.71 17.41
N PRO A 22 10.50 -6.40 16.29
CA PRO A 22 10.47 -7.26 15.12
C PRO A 22 11.88 -7.68 14.69
N SER A 23 12.07 -8.97 14.40
CA SER A 23 13.35 -9.55 13.98
C SER A 23 13.57 -9.49 12.47
N SER A 24 12.58 -9.05 11.68
CA SER A 24 12.69 -8.96 10.22
C SER A 24 11.90 -7.79 9.66
N VAL A 25 12.29 -7.33 8.47
CA VAL A 25 11.52 -6.31 7.74
C VAL A 25 10.14 -6.83 7.34
N HIS A 26 10.01 -8.13 7.07
CA HIS A 26 8.71 -8.77 6.81
C HIS A 26 7.74 -8.54 7.97
N GLN A 27 8.19 -8.78 9.21
CA GLN A 27 7.37 -8.50 10.38
C GLN A 27 7.00 -7.01 10.51
N ILE A 28 7.88 -6.07 10.13
CA ILE A 28 7.58 -4.63 10.15
C ILE A 28 6.49 -4.27 9.13
N LEU A 29 6.60 -4.84 7.92
CA LEU A 29 5.67 -4.63 6.80
C LEU A 29 4.32 -5.33 7.00
N HIS A 30 4.32 -6.48 7.68
CA HIS A 30 3.17 -7.32 7.99
C HIS A 30 3.08 -7.51 9.51
N PRO A 31 2.53 -6.53 10.27
CA PRO A 31 2.49 -6.57 11.73
C PRO A 31 1.81 -7.81 12.32
N GLU A 32 0.86 -8.39 11.61
CA GLU A 32 0.23 -9.66 11.95
C GLU A 32 1.24 -10.81 12.07
N ALA A 33 2.25 -10.85 11.19
CA ALA A 33 3.31 -11.85 11.22
C ALA A 33 4.17 -11.69 12.49
N TYR A 34 4.42 -10.46 12.95
CA TYR A 34 5.10 -10.19 14.21
C TYR A 34 4.31 -10.71 15.41
N PHE A 35 3.01 -10.39 15.49
CA PHE A 35 2.17 -10.85 16.60
C PHE A 35 1.92 -12.37 16.57
N ALA A 36 1.88 -12.97 15.40
CA ALA A 36 1.86 -14.42 15.22
C ALA A 36 3.22 -15.09 15.53
N GLY A 37 4.29 -14.30 15.64
CA GLY A 37 5.64 -14.81 15.91
C GLY A 37 6.28 -15.52 14.72
N GLU A 38 5.88 -15.18 13.50
CA GLU A 38 6.43 -15.77 12.28
C GLU A 38 7.90 -15.41 12.13
N LEU A 39 8.74 -16.40 11.88
CA LEU A 39 10.18 -16.23 11.71
C LEU A 39 10.58 -16.54 10.28
N SER A 40 11.54 -15.77 9.75
CA SER A 40 12.12 -16.08 8.45
C SER A 40 12.77 -17.46 8.46
N ALA A 41 12.58 -18.19 7.37
CA ALA A 41 13.27 -19.42 7.10
C ALA A 41 14.80 -19.20 7.10
N ALA A 42 15.49 -20.16 7.69
CA ALA A 42 16.95 -20.17 7.75
C ALA A 42 17.49 -20.62 6.39
N VAL A 43 17.69 -19.65 5.49
CA VAL A 43 18.36 -19.84 4.20
C VAL A 43 19.87 -19.67 4.40
N PRO A 44 20.69 -20.72 4.20
CA PRO A 44 22.13 -20.62 4.22
C PRO A 44 22.64 -19.67 3.12
N ALA A 45 23.67 -18.88 3.44
CA ALA A 45 24.32 -18.04 2.44
C ALA A 45 25.00 -18.91 1.35
N PRO A 46 24.92 -18.51 0.07
CA PRO A 46 25.62 -19.23 -0.99
C PRO A 46 27.14 -19.27 -0.76
N VAL A 47 27.72 -20.47 -0.77
CA VAL A 47 29.18 -20.63 -0.61
C VAL A 47 29.89 -20.02 -1.82
N PRO A 48 30.93 -19.17 -1.62
CA PRO A 48 31.73 -18.63 -2.72
C PRO A 48 32.29 -19.76 -3.62
N PRO A 49 32.10 -19.69 -4.94
CA PRO A 49 32.73 -20.62 -5.87
C PRO A 49 34.25 -20.60 -5.76
N ALA A 50 34.90 -21.72 -6.07
CA ALA A 50 36.36 -21.81 -6.08
C ALA A 50 36.99 -20.76 -7.00
N GLY A 51 38.09 -20.15 -6.56
CA GLY A 51 38.76 -19.08 -7.31
C GLY A 51 38.09 -17.71 -7.21
N THR A 52 37.06 -17.55 -6.38
CA THR A 52 36.43 -16.25 -6.08
C THR A 52 36.62 -15.88 -4.61
N ARG A 53 36.55 -14.58 -4.31
CA ARG A 53 36.64 -14.04 -2.96
C ARG A 53 35.31 -13.42 -2.56
N ALA A 54 34.75 -13.79 -1.42
CA ALA A 54 33.56 -13.13 -0.89
C ALA A 54 33.86 -11.67 -0.56
N ILE A 55 33.02 -10.76 -1.07
CA ILE A 55 33.08 -9.32 -0.78
C ILE A 55 31.94 -8.91 0.16
N ALA A 56 30.77 -9.52 0.01
CA ALA A 56 29.65 -9.31 0.90
C ALA A 56 28.83 -10.59 1.06
N ILE A 57 28.38 -10.85 2.29
CA ILE A 57 27.46 -11.92 2.63
C ILE A 57 26.36 -11.30 3.47
N GLY A 58 25.10 -11.57 3.15
CA GLY A 58 24.00 -10.92 3.85
C GLY A 58 22.65 -11.46 3.45
N ARG A 59 21.62 -10.68 3.80
CA ARG A 59 20.21 -10.92 3.49
C ARG A 59 19.63 -9.61 2.97
N MET A 60 18.82 -9.68 1.93
CA MET A 60 18.09 -8.52 1.41
C MET A 60 16.87 -8.20 2.29
N GLY A 61 16.25 -9.23 2.87
CA GLY A 61 14.92 -9.10 3.48
C GLY A 61 13.82 -8.90 2.43
N GLU A 62 12.56 -8.89 2.85
CA GLU A 62 11.42 -8.65 1.93
C GLU A 62 11.57 -7.31 1.19
N LEU A 63 11.88 -6.21 1.89
CA LEU A 63 12.01 -4.90 1.27
C LEU A 63 13.13 -4.86 0.22
N GLY A 64 14.31 -5.41 0.52
CA GLY A 64 15.40 -5.47 -0.45
C GLY A 64 15.05 -6.35 -1.65
N THR A 65 14.35 -7.47 -1.42
CA THR A 65 13.82 -8.34 -2.48
C THR A 65 12.86 -7.57 -3.40
N ARG A 66 11.90 -6.86 -2.80
CA ARG A 66 10.93 -6.02 -3.51
C ARG A 66 11.61 -4.94 -4.35
N LEU A 67 12.54 -4.19 -3.77
CA LEU A 67 13.29 -3.15 -4.47
C LEU A 67 14.13 -3.72 -5.63
N ALA A 68 14.72 -4.90 -5.45
CA ALA A 68 15.48 -5.56 -6.51
C ALA A 68 14.60 -5.98 -7.71
N LEU A 69 13.34 -6.34 -7.46
CA LEU A 69 12.36 -6.68 -8.50
C LEU A 69 11.76 -5.43 -9.15
N GLU A 70 11.33 -4.45 -8.35
CA GLU A 70 10.71 -3.20 -8.82
C GLU A 70 11.64 -2.34 -9.68
N ALA A 71 12.95 -2.59 -9.64
CA ALA A 71 13.90 -1.93 -10.53
C ALA A 71 13.59 -2.14 -12.02
N CYS A 72 12.93 -3.27 -12.36
CA CYS A 72 12.71 -3.66 -13.76
C CYS A 72 11.35 -4.33 -14.00
N VAL A 73 10.52 -4.48 -12.96
CA VAL A 73 9.18 -5.09 -13.01
C VAL A 73 8.17 -4.09 -12.42
N GLU A 74 6.95 -4.06 -12.97
CA GLU A 74 5.86 -3.23 -12.47
C GLU A 74 5.55 -3.50 -10.99
N LYS A 75 5.26 -2.43 -10.24
CA LYS A 75 5.09 -2.48 -8.78
C LYS A 75 3.92 -3.35 -8.37
N GLU A 76 2.86 -3.37 -9.17
CA GLU A 76 1.63 -4.13 -8.96
C GLU A 76 1.92 -5.63 -8.91
N VAL A 77 2.74 -6.14 -9.84
CA VAL A 77 3.16 -7.56 -9.87
C VAL A 77 3.98 -7.91 -8.63
N VAL A 78 4.91 -7.02 -8.23
CA VAL A 78 5.77 -7.27 -7.06
C VAL A 78 4.96 -7.23 -5.76
N LYS A 79 3.95 -6.36 -5.67
CA LYS A 79 3.07 -6.21 -4.50
C LYS A 79 2.29 -7.49 -4.18
N GLU A 80 1.92 -8.28 -5.20
CA GLU A 80 1.20 -9.54 -5.00
C GLU A 80 2.10 -10.65 -4.45
N ILE A 81 3.36 -10.72 -4.88
CA ILE A 81 4.27 -11.80 -4.48
C ILE A 81 5.06 -11.50 -3.22
N ALA A 82 5.41 -10.25 -2.95
CA ALA A 82 6.28 -9.85 -1.85
C ALA A 82 5.81 -10.33 -0.45
N PRO A 83 4.49 -10.32 -0.12
CA PRO A 83 4.01 -10.84 1.16
C PRO A 83 4.32 -12.32 1.40
N HIS A 84 4.59 -13.10 0.35
CA HIS A 84 4.96 -14.51 0.46
C HIS A 84 6.46 -14.73 0.71
N TRP A 85 7.27 -13.67 0.83
CA TRP A 85 8.68 -13.79 1.14
C TRP A 85 8.86 -14.49 2.49
N ALA A 86 9.67 -15.56 2.51
CA ALA A 86 9.91 -16.33 3.73
C ALA A 86 11.35 -16.26 4.22
N GLY A 87 12.29 -15.70 3.47
CA GLY A 87 13.70 -15.64 3.84
C GLY A 87 14.59 -15.53 2.63
N ASP A 88 15.83 -15.09 2.81
CA ASP A 88 16.81 -15.06 1.73
C ASP A 88 18.23 -15.02 2.25
N ALA A 89 19.20 -15.34 1.42
CA ALA A 89 20.60 -15.05 1.69
C ALA A 89 21.35 -14.85 0.38
N TYR A 90 22.27 -13.89 0.37
CA TYR A 90 23.11 -13.61 -0.79
C TYR A 90 24.59 -13.68 -0.43
N THR A 91 25.40 -13.86 -1.47
CA THR A 91 26.83 -13.71 -1.42
C THR A 91 27.30 -13.04 -2.72
N VAL A 92 27.95 -11.90 -2.57
CA VAL A 92 28.64 -11.20 -3.66
C VAL A 92 30.09 -11.63 -3.62
N VAL A 93 30.59 -12.10 -4.75
CA VAL A 93 31.97 -12.56 -4.91
C VAL A 93 32.69 -11.75 -5.97
N GLU A 94 33.98 -11.58 -5.79
CA GLU A 94 34.90 -11.05 -6.79
C GLU A 94 35.66 -12.22 -7.43
N GLY A 95 35.58 -12.30 -8.76
CA GLY A 95 36.33 -13.27 -9.54
C GLY A 95 37.69 -12.73 -10.02
N PRO A 96 38.44 -13.54 -10.78
CA PRO A 96 39.67 -13.08 -11.42
C PRO A 96 39.41 -11.82 -12.27
N LYS A 97 40.30 -10.84 -12.18
CA LYS A 97 40.19 -9.49 -12.81
C LYS A 97 39.24 -8.50 -12.14
N GLY A 98 38.78 -8.75 -10.91
CA GLY A 98 38.01 -7.77 -10.13
C GLY A 98 36.53 -7.64 -10.53
N VAL A 99 36.01 -8.58 -11.31
CA VAL A 99 34.61 -8.57 -11.77
C VAL A 99 33.72 -9.20 -10.70
N LEU A 100 32.62 -8.52 -10.34
CA LEU A 100 31.69 -9.00 -9.32
C LEU A 100 30.66 -9.98 -9.88
N SER A 101 30.24 -10.90 -9.03
CA SER A 101 29.14 -11.85 -9.28
C SER A 101 28.25 -11.96 -8.05
N LEU A 102 26.95 -12.15 -8.25
CA LEU A 102 25.94 -12.32 -7.22
C LEU A 102 25.44 -13.75 -7.23
N LEU A 103 25.42 -14.37 -6.05
CA LEU A 103 24.64 -15.57 -5.75
C LEU A 103 23.56 -15.17 -4.75
N TRP A 104 22.30 -15.50 -5.03
CA TRP A 104 21.18 -15.14 -4.16
C TRP A 104 20.14 -16.25 -4.14
N THR A 105 19.80 -16.70 -2.94
CA THR A 105 18.78 -17.72 -2.70
C THR A 105 17.65 -17.08 -1.91
N THR A 106 16.42 -17.22 -2.39
CA THR A 106 15.20 -16.73 -1.72
C THR A 106 14.27 -17.90 -1.42
N ALA A 107 13.59 -17.84 -0.30
CA ALA A 107 12.58 -18.80 0.13
C ALA A 107 11.20 -18.14 0.13
N TRP A 108 10.18 -18.90 -0.26
CA TRP A 108 8.81 -18.40 -0.43
C TRP A 108 7.79 -19.33 0.22
N SER A 109 6.75 -18.74 0.81
CA SER A 109 5.60 -19.45 1.37
C SER A 109 4.48 -19.62 0.32
N GLY A 110 3.45 -20.41 0.62
CA GLY A 110 2.25 -20.50 -0.23
C GLY A 110 2.45 -21.14 -1.62
N GLY A 111 3.60 -21.78 -1.89
CA GLY A 111 3.86 -22.45 -3.17
C GLY A 111 4.13 -21.50 -4.35
N VAL A 112 4.43 -20.22 -4.09
CA VAL A 112 4.60 -19.21 -5.15
C VAL A 112 6.00 -19.19 -5.78
N ALA A 113 6.94 -20.05 -5.36
CA ALA A 113 8.33 -20.00 -5.79
C ALA A 113 8.51 -20.11 -7.32
N ALA A 114 7.69 -20.92 -7.99
CA ALA A 114 7.72 -21.03 -9.46
C ALA A 114 7.29 -19.72 -10.13
N ASN A 115 6.22 -19.08 -9.63
CA ASN A 115 5.74 -17.79 -10.14
C ASN A 115 6.79 -16.70 -9.91
N VAL A 116 7.38 -16.65 -8.71
CA VAL A 116 8.46 -15.71 -8.41
C VAL A 116 9.67 -15.94 -9.32
N SER A 117 10.03 -17.19 -9.60
CA SER A 117 11.12 -17.50 -10.52
C SER A 117 10.85 -16.96 -11.92
N ASN A 118 9.61 -16.98 -12.38
CA ASN A 118 9.22 -16.38 -13.66
C ASN A 118 9.31 -14.86 -13.61
N VAL A 119 8.84 -14.22 -12.53
CA VAL A 119 8.98 -12.77 -12.34
C VAL A 119 10.45 -12.35 -12.30
N MET A 120 11.30 -13.08 -11.58
CA MET A 120 12.74 -12.80 -11.51
C MET A 120 13.42 -12.91 -12.89
N LYS A 121 12.96 -13.80 -13.78
CA LYS A 121 13.48 -13.88 -15.15
C LYS A 121 13.17 -12.64 -15.99
N LEU A 122 12.07 -11.93 -15.69
CA LEU A 122 11.74 -10.67 -16.34
C LEU A 122 12.76 -9.56 -16.04
N VAL A 123 13.55 -9.69 -14.97
CA VAL A 123 14.61 -8.74 -14.60
C VAL A 123 15.88 -8.93 -15.47
N GLN A 124 16.04 -10.07 -16.15
CA GLN A 124 17.28 -10.38 -16.88
C GLN A 124 17.65 -9.37 -17.99
N PRO A 125 16.73 -8.87 -18.83
CA PRO A 125 17.07 -7.84 -19.85
C PRO A 125 17.64 -6.57 -19.21
N CYS A 126 17.03 -6.10 -18.13
CA CYS A 126 17.50 -4.95 -17.37
C CYS A 126 18.92 -5.14 -16.80
N TRP A 127 19.26 -6.36 -16.37
CA TRP A 127 20.63 -6.70 -15.96
C TRP A 127 21.64 -6.69 -17.11
N GLN A 128 21.20 -6.96 -18.35
CA GLN A 128 22.04 -6.83 -19.53
C GLN A 128 22.33 -5.35 -19.82
N ASP A 129 21.30 -4.50 -19.79
CA ASP A 129 21.44 -3.06 -20.01
C ASP A 129 22.34 -2.41 -18.95
N GLN A 130 22.17 -2.78 -17.67
CA GLN A 130 23.02 -2.33 -16.58
C GLN A 130 24.49 -2.72 -16.79
N ALA A 131 24.75 -3.95 -17.23
CA ALA A 131 26.12 -4.41 -17.48
C ALA A 131 26.74 -3.72 -18.71
N ALA A 132 25.93 -3.37 -19.72
CA ALA A 132 26.37 -2.63 -20.90
C ALA A 132 26.66 -1.15 -20.61
N SER A 133 26.02 -0.58 -19.58
CA SER A 133 26.19 0.83 -19.17
C SER A 133 27.53 1.13 -18.49
N GLY A 134 28.38 0.11 -18.28
CA GLY A 134 29.69 0.26 -17.63
C GLY A 134 29.60 0.26 -16.10
N PRO A 135 30.69 0.60 -15.40
CA PRO A 135 30.72 0.58 -13.95
C PRO A 135 29.81 1.64 -13.34
N ASN A 136 29.25 1.35 -12.16
CA ASN A 136 28.50 2.33 -11.37
C ASN A 136 29.43 3.47 -10.87
N PRO A 137 28.90 4.55 -10.24
CA PRO A 137 29.73 5.64 -9.71
C PRO A 137 30.80 5.23 -8.69
N LEU A 138 30.72 4.02 -8.13
CA LEU A 138 31.71 3.44 -7.23
C LEU A 138 32.77 2.59 -7.96
N GLY A 139 32.73 2.54 -9.29
CA GLY A 139 33.66 1.77 -10.11
C GLY A 139 33.33 0.28 -10.23
N TRP A 140 32.18 -0.17 -9.74
CA TRP A 140 31.82 -1.59 -9.74
C TRP A 140 30.97 -2.00 -10.94
N SER A 141 31.23 -3.20 -11.45
CA SER A 141 30.40 -3.85 -12.47
C SER A 141 30.13 -5.31 -12.10
N ILE A 142 28.91 -5.77 -12.40
CA ILE A 142 28.51 -7.18 -12.32
C ILE A 142 28.23 -7.64 -13.75
N GLY A 143 28.74 -8.82 -14.12
CA GLY A 143 28.53 -9.39 -15.45
C GLY A 143 27.04 -9.58 -15.81
N ALA A 144 26.73 -9.50 -17.11
CA ALA A 144 25.36 -9.61 -17.63
C ALA A 144 24.77 -11.03 -17.52
N GLN A 145 25.63 -12.06 -17.61
CA GLN A 145 25.20 -13.45 -17.64
C GLN A 145 24.49 -13.82 -16.34
N SER A 146 23.34 -14.46 -16.44
CA SER A 146 22.56 -14.86 -15.28
C SER A 146 21.82 -16.17 -15.51
N LYS A 147 21.58 -16.90 -14.42
CA LYS A 147 20.75 -18.09 -14.38
C LYS A 147 19.82 -18.02 -13.17
N ILE A 148 18.56 -18.32 -13.42
CA ILE A 148 17.51 -18.32 -12.40
C ILE A 148 16.75 -19.64 -12.53
N ALA A 149 16.63 -20.36 -11.42
CA ALA A 149 15.77 -21.54 -11.35
C ALA A 149 15.15 -21.66 -9.96
N SER A 150 14.16 -22.54 -9.84
CA SER A 150 13.40 -22.75 -8.61
C SER A 150 13.19 -24.22 -8.29
N SER A 151 12.93 -24.47 -7.01
CA SER A 151 12.31 -25.69 -6.49
C SER A 151 10.90 -25.32 -5.97
N THR A 152 10.28 -26.21 -5.18
CA THR A 152 8.96 -25.97 -4.58
C THR A 152 8.94 -24.71 -3.69
N GLU A 153 10.02 -24.44 -2.96
CA GLU A 153 10.07 -23.36 -1.96
C GLU A 153 11.20 -22.35 -2.21
N LEU A 154 12.20 -22.70 -3.01
CA LEU A 154 13.39 -21.87 -3.23
C LEU A 154 13.44 -21.31 -4.64
N VAL A 155 13.96 -20.09 -4.77
CA VAL A 155 14.43 -19.53 -6.03
C VAL A 155 15.90 -19.17 -5.86
N ALA A 156 16.73 -19.69 -6.76
CA ALA A 156 18.16 -19.43 -6.78
C ALA A 156 18.51 -18.61 -8.03
N VAL A 157 19.25 -17.53 -7.79
CA VAL A 157 19.77 -16.58 -8.78
C VAL A 157 21.28 -16.62 -8.73
N ALA A 158 21.91 -16.79 -9.88
CA ALA A 158 23.33 -16.53 -10.07
C ALA A 158 23.48 -15.50 -11.20
N ARG A 159 24.31 -14.47 -11.00
CA ARG A 159 24.62 -13.45 -12.00
C ARG A 159 26.11 -13.14 -11.97
N GLY A 160 26.74 -12.98 -13.13
CA GLY A 160 28.14 -12.62 -13.28
C GLY A 160 28.99 -13.73 -13.92
N ASN A 161 30.30 -13.66 -13.72
CA ASN A 161 31.28 -14.53 -14.37
C ASN A 161 31.71 -15.68 -13.46
N ILE A 162 30.77 -16.56 -13.13
CA ILE A 162 30.95 -17.78 -12.34
C ILE A 162 30.25 -18.95 -13.03
N ASP A 163 30.46 -20.18 -12.55
CA ASP A 163 29.63 -21.32 -12.98
C ASP A 163 28.20 -21.16 -12.45
N LEU A 164 27.35 -20.51 -13.25
CA LEU A 164 25.96 -20.22 -12.94
C LEU A 164 25.14 -21.49 -12.73
N GLY A 165 25.46 -22.56 -13.46
CA GLY A 165 24.77 -23.84 -13.39
C GLY A 165 25.00 -24.54 -12.05
N ALA A 166 26.27 -24.67 -11.66
CA ALA A 166 26.65 -25.25 -10.39
C ALA A 166 26.17 -24.39 -9.20
N ALA A 167 26.26 -23.06 -9.31
CA ALA A 167 25.80 -22.12 -8.29
C ALA A 167 24.31 -22.30 -7.98
N VAL A 168 23.45 -22.26 -9.01
CA VAL A 168 22.00 -22.43 -8.86
C VAL A 168 21.66 -23.84 -8.35
N SER A 169 22.25 -24.88 -8.93
CA SER A 169 21.93 -26.27 -8.56
C SER A 169 22.27 -26.58 -7.11
N ARG A 170 23.41 -26.07 -6.62
CA ARG A 170 23.82 -26.22 -5.21
C ARG A 170 22.80 -25.60 -4.25
N GLN A 171 22.26 -24.43 -4.58
CA GLN A 171 21.31 -23.74 -3.72
C GLN A 171 19.93 -24.41 -3.73
N LEU A 172 19.48 -24.91 -4.88
CA LEU A 172 18.19 -25.60 -4.97
C LEU A 172 18.20 -26.98 -4.30
N ALA A 173 19.38 -27.56 -4.05
CA ALA A 173 19.54 -28.79 -3.28
C ALA A 173 19.45 -28.57 -1.75
N LEU A 174 19.35 -27.32 -1.28
CA LEU A 174 19.22 -27.02 0.14
C LEU A 174 17.86 -27.48 0.67
N ARG A 175 17.88 -28.06 1.88
CA ARG A 175 16.67 -28.32 2.65
C ARG A 175 16.35 -27.09 3.49
N LEU A 176 15.22 -26.45 3.21
CA LEU A 176 14.79 -25.27 3.95
C LEU A 176 14.37 -25.66 5.38
N VAL A 177 14.88 -24.94 6.38
CA VAL A 177 14.46 -25.05 7.77
C VAL A 177 13.57 -23.86 8.10
N ARG A 178 12.31 -24.12 8.41
CA ARG A 178 11.35 -23.12 8.86
C ARG A 178 11.25 -23.20 10.40
N PRO A 179 11.66 -22.15 11.13
CA PRO A 179 11.46 -22.12 12.57
C PRO A 179 9.95 -22.15 12.91
N SER A 180 9.60 -22.77 14.04
CA SER A 180 8.25 -22.66 14.57
C SER A 180 7.96 -21.23 14.98
N ALA A 181 6.71 -20.80 14.81
CA ALA A 181 6.29 -19.47 15.22
C ALA A 181 6.43 -19.31 16.74
N MET A 182 6.96 -18.17 17.17
CA MET A 182 7.17 -17.82 18.58
C MET A 182 6.59 -16.43 18.83
N PRO A 183 5.28 -16.32 19.14
CA PRO A 183 4.65 -15.04 19.41
C PRO A 183 5.41 -14.28 20.51
N PRO A 184 5.77 -13.00 20.29
CA PRO A 184 6.52 -12.22 21.28
C PRO A 184 5.68 -11.92 22.53
N PHE A 185 4.35 -11.98 22.41
CA PHE A 185 3.40 -11.71 23.48
C PHE A 185 2.30 -12.77 23.49
N ALA A 186 1.99 -13.30 24.68
CA ALA A 186 0.83 -14.17 24.85
C ALA A 186 -0.48 -13.38 24.73
N ASN A 187 -1.47 -13.95 24.05
CA ASN A 187 -2.87 -13.49 24.04
C ASN A 187 -3.10 -12.04 23.58
N VAL A 188 -2.32 -11.54 22.62
CA VAL A 188 -2.64 -10.27 21.95
C VAL A 188 -3.66 -10.54 20.86
N LEU A 189 -4.93 -10.25 21.15
CA LEU A 189 -5.99 -10.35 20.15
C LEU A 189 -5.71 -9.39 18.98
N PRO A 190 -6.10 -9.76 17.74
CA PRO A 190 -6.16 -8.79 16.67
C PRO A 190 -7.06 -7.62 17.08
N PRO A 191 -6.79 -6.41 16.58
CA PRO A 191 -7.65 -5.28 16.88
C PRO A 191 -9.07 -5.61 16.40
N PRO A 192 -10.11 -5.12 17.09
CA PRO A 192 -11.48 -5.32 16.64
C PRO A 192 -11.60 -4.82 15.19
N SER A 193 -11.98 -5.70 14.26
CA SER A 193 -12.13 -5.33 12.86
C SER A 193 -13.30 -4.35 12.76
N VAL A 194 -12.99 -3.09 12.53
CA VAL A 194 -14.00 -2.11 12.16
C VAL A 194 -14.47 -2.49 10.76
N GLY A 195 -15.72 -2.92 10.63
CA GLY A 195 -16.26 -3.36 9.34
C GLY A 195 -16.13 -2.26 8.28
N ALA A 196 -15.85 -2.66 7.04
CA ALA A 196 -15.85 -1.75 5.90
C ALA A 196 -17.23 -1.08 5.76
N THR A 197 -17.26 0.12 5.16
CA THR A 197 -18.51 0.76 4.79
C THR A 197 -19.33 -0.16 3.89
N ARG A 198 -20.62 -0.28 4.20
CA ARG A 198 -21.56 -1.07 3.41
C ARG A 198 -22.61 -0.16 2.84
N VAL A 199 -22.99 -0.42 1.59
CA VAL A 199 -24.16 0.17 0.93
C VAL A 199 -25.11 -0.99 0.66
N ASP A 200 -26.24 -1.03 1.36
CA ASP A 200 -27.24 -2.09 1.22
C ASP A 200 -28.66 -1.51 1.38
N GLY A 201 -29.61 -2.00 0.59
CA GLY A 201 -31.01 -1.60 0.69
C GLY A 201 -31.28 -0.10 0.59
N GLY A 202 -30.47 0.65 -0.17
CA GLY A 202 -30.61 2.11 -0.29
C GLY A 202 -30.06 2.89 0.91
N ARG A 203 -29.22 2.28 1.75
CA ARG A 203 -28.60 2.94 2.90
C ARG A 203 -27.12 2.62 2.96
N PHE A 204 -26.30 3.59 3.32
CA PHE A 204 -24.90 3.35 3.66
C PHE A 204 -24.68 3.41 5.17
N VAL A 205 -23.76 2.57 5.66
CA VAL A 205 -23.28 2.57 7.04
C VAL A 205 -21.76 2.43 7.02
N SER A 206 -21.08 3.41 7.59
CA SER A 206 -19.65 3.38 7.90
C SER A 206 -19.46 3.11 9.39
N PRO A 207 -19.09 1.88 9.79
CA PRO A 207 -18.73 1.59 11.18
C PRO A 207 -17.50 2.38 11.65
N ARG A 208 -16.57 2.69 10.73
CA ARG A 208 -15.29 3.37 11.02
C ARG A 208 -15.45 4.83 11.37
N LEU A 209 -16.31 5.53 10.65
CA LEU A 209 -16.64 6.91 10.95
C LEU A 209 -17.93 7.02 11.77
N ALA A 210 -18.55 5.91 12.17
CA ALA A 210 -19.88 5.90 12.79
C ALA A 210 -20.85 6.85 12.04
N LEU A 211 -20.88 6.74 10.71
CA LEU A 211 -21.77 7.50 9.83
C LEU A 211 -22.82 6.58 9.20
N ALA A 212 -24.00 7.12 8.97
CA ALA A 212 -24.98 6.51 8.08
C ALA A 212 -25.72 7.57 7.27
N GLY A 213 -26.28 7.17 6.15
CA GLY A 213 -27.15 7.99 5.32
C GLY A 213 -27.88 7.16 4.28
N GLU A 214 -28.85 7.78 3.62
CA GLU A 214 -29.70 7.13 2.62
C GLU A 214 -29.11 7.33 1.23
N VAL A 215 -28.86 6.26 0.50
CA VAL A 215 -28.40 6.29 -0.89
C VAL A 215 -29.61 6.48 -1.80
N PRO A 216 -29.64 7.55 -2.62
CA PRO A 216 -30.80 7.84 -3.45
C PRO A 216 -31.08 6.76 -4.49
N GLU A 217 -32.35 6.63 -4.88
CA GLU A 217 -32.78 5.62 -5.85
C GLU A 217 -32.05 5.75 -7.20
N GLY A 218 -31.53 4.61 -7.68
CA GLY A 218 -30.76 4.53 -8.92
C GLY A 218 -29.32 5.04 -8.83
N PHE A 219 -28.82 5.39 -7.64
CA PHE A 219 -27.39 5.51 -7.37
C PHE A 219 -26.86 4.20 -6.82
N GLU A 220 -25.67 3.82 -7.26
CA GLU A 220 -24.98 2.60 -6.84
C GLU A 220 -23.64 2.94 -6.19
N ALA A 221 -23.14 2.05 -5.34
CA ALA A 221 -21.81 2.19 -4.74
C ALA A 221 -20.73 2.19 -5.83
N ASP A 222 -19.85 3.19 -5.80
CA ASP A 222 -18.75 3.32 -6.73
C ASP A 222 -17.45 2.78 -6.12
N SER A 223 -17.07 1.56 -6.52
CA SER A 223 -15.82 0.92 -6.08
C SER A 223 -14.56 1.45 -6.77
N SER A 224 -14.68 2.40 -7.71
CA SER A 224 -13.53 2.96 -8.44
C SER A 224 -12.69 3.93 -7.60
N ASN A 225 -13.21 4.41 -6.47
CA ASN A 225 -12.50 5.26 -5.54
C ASN A 225 -12.23 4.52 -4.21
N PRO A 226 -11.15 3.72 -4.11
CA PRO A 226 -10.87 2.90 -2.92
C PRO A 226 -10.47 3.70 -1.68
N VAL A 227 -10.26 5.01 -1.82
CA VAL A 227 -9.86 5.91 -0.71
C VAL A 227 -11.08 6.60 -0.07
N ALA A 228 -12.22 6.63 -0.76
CA ALA A 228 -13.45 7.17 -0.23
C ALA A 228 -14.01 6.31 0.90
N GLU A 229 -14.63 6.93 1.89
CA GLU A 229 -15.38 6.19 2.91
C GLU A 229 -16.67 5.62 2.30
N VAL A 230 -17.35 6.42 1.48
CA VAL A 230 -18.42 5.98 0.58
C VAL A 230 -18.37 6.82 -0.69
N ALA A 231 -18.53 6.17 -1.84
CA ALA A 231 -18.76 6.84 -3.10
C ALA A 231 -20.02 6.26 -3.74
N ILE A 232 -20.88 7.12 -4.28
CA ILE A 232 -22.08 6.73 -5.01
C ILE A 232 -22.09 7.42 -6.37
N LYS A 233 -22.56 6.71 -7.40
CA LYS A 233 -22.67 7.27 -8.75
C LYS A 233 -23.94 6.82 -9.45
N LYS A 234 -24.37 7.63 -10.40
CA LYS A 234 -25.40 7.30 -11.37
C LYS A 234 -24.97 7.79 -12.75
N SER A 235 -24.88 6.86 -13.71
CA SER A 235 -24.48 7.14 -15.08
C SER A 235 -25.26 8.30 -15.68
N GLY A 236 -24.56 9.27 -16.26
CA GLY A 236 -25.14 10.48 -16.87
C GLY A 236 -25.71 11.52 -15.90
N THR A 237 -25.79 11.23 -14.60
CA THR A 237 -26.36 12.14 -13.57
C THR A 237 -25.28 12.71 -12.66
N GLY A 238 -24.18 11.98 -12.47
CA GLY A 238 -23.06 12.36 -11.59
C GLY A 238 -22.98 11.48 -10.35
N GLY A 239 -22.37 11.97 -9.28
CA GLY A 239 -22.09 11.18 -8.08
C GLY A 239 -21.69 12.03 -6.88
N ALA A 240 -21.58 11.35 -5.73
CA ALA A 240 -21.14 11.95 -4.48
C ALA A 240 -20.12 11.05 -3.78
N THR A 241 -19.14 11.67 -3.13
CA THR A 241 -18.06 10.99 -2.42
C THR A 241 -17.91 11.61 -1.04
N VAL A 242 -17.97 10.78 0.00
CA VAL A 242 -17.64 11.16 1.37
C VAL A 242 -16.25 10.63 1.69
N SER A 243 -15.37 11.51 2.16
CA SER A 243 -13.98 11.17 2.52
C SER A 243 -13.62 11.70 3.90
N PHE A 244 -12.73 10.97 4.57
CA PHE A 244 -12.17 11.36 5.86
C PHE A 244 -10.73 11.84 5.69
N VAL A 245 -10.46 13.05 6.18
CA VAL A 245 -9.14 13.67 6.16
C VAL A 245 -8.62 13.68 7.61
N PRO A 246 -7.54 12.93 7.94
CA PRO A 246 -7.05 12.75 9.31
C PRO A 246 -6.24 13.95 9.83
N GLU A 247 -6.64 15.17 9.45
CA GLU A 247 -6.03 16.43 9.85
C GLU A 247 -7.07 17.56 9.84
N PRO A 248 -6.88 18.61 10.64
CA PRO A 248 -7.79 19.77 10.63
C PRO A 248 -7.67 20.54 9.31
N LEU A 249 -8.81 20.79 8.66
CA LEU A 249 -8.90 21.69 7.51
C LEU A 249 -9.47 23.04 7.94
N THR A 250 -8.60 23.96 8.34
CA THR A 250 -8.96 25.33 8.78
C THR A 250 -8.01 26.36 8.20
N GLY A 251 -8.47 27.61 8.01
CA GLY A 251 -7.63 28.70 7.50
C GLY A 251 -6.97 28.34 6.16
N ASP A 252 -5.67 28.60 6.04
CA ASP A 252 -4.90 28.37 4.81
C ASP A 252 -4.94 26.89 4.35
N ALA A 253 -5.00 25.93 5.27
CA ALA A 253 -5.11 24.51 4.93
C ALA A 253 -6.44 24.17 4.25
N LEU A 254 -7.53 24.83 4.69
CA LEU A 254 -8.85 24.68 4.07
C LEU A 254 -8.84 25.26 2.64
N ASP A 255 -8.22 26.44 2.45
CA ASP A 255 -8.08 27.06 1.15
C ASP A 255 -7.24 26.20 0.19
N ALA A 256 -6.10 25.69 0.66
CA ALA A 256 -5.24 24.79 -0.10
C ALA A 256 -5.95 23.49 -0.48
N PHE A 257 -6.76 22.94 0.42
CA PHE A 257 -7.58 21.76 0.16
C PHE A 257 -8.57 22.00 -0.99
N PHE A 258 -9.35 23.09 -0.95
CA PHE A 258 -10.31 23.40 -2.02
C PHE A 258 -9.61 23.63 -3.37
N GLN A 259 -8.47 24.31 -3.38
CA GLN A 259 -7.68 24.51 -4.60
C GLN A 259 -7.19 23.18 -5.18
N THR A 260 -6.62 22.33 -4.34
CA THR A 260 -6.07 21.03 -4.76
C THR A 260 -7.18 20.10 -5.25
N ALA A 261 -8.27 19.98 -4.50
CA ALA A 261 -9.38 19.11 -4.84
C ALA A 261 -10.06 19.56 -6.14
N SER A 262 -10.33 20.86 -6.32
CA SER A 262 -10.91 21.37 -7.57
C SER A 262 -9.98 21.17 -8.76
N ALA A 263 -8.67 21.42 -8.62
CA ALA A 263 -7.70 21.18 -9.70
C ALA A 263 -7.64 19.71 -10.13
N GLN A 264 -7.68 18.77 -9.18
CA GLN A 264 -7.70 17.34 -9.47
C GLN A 264 -8.97 16.92 -10.23
N ILE A 265 -10.13 17.45 -9.85
CA ILE A 265 -11.39 17.17 -10.57
C ILE A 265 -11.35 17.80 -11.96
N ALA A 266 -10.86 19.03 -12.11
CA ALA A 266 -10.70 19.69 -13.41
C ALA A 266 -9.87 18.81 -14.37
N ALA A 267 -8.74 18.30 -13.89
CA ALA A 267 -7.88 17.40 -14.66
C ALA A 267 -8.59 16.09 -15.03
N ALA A 268 -9.35 15.49 -14.11
CA ALA A 268 -10.08 14.25 -14.35
C ALA A 268 -11.28 14.42 -15.32
N GLN A 269 -11.91 15.59 -15.34
CA GLN A 269 -13.04 15.90 -16.24
C GLN A 269 -12.60 16.44 -17.60
N GLY A 270 -11.31 16.74 -17.78
CA GLY A 270 -10.77 17.30 -19.04
C GLY A 270 -11.28 18.71 -19.36
N GLY A 271 -11.68 19.48 -18.35
CA GLY A 271 -12.28 20.81 -18.51
C GLY A 271 -11.83 21.81 -17.46
N GLN A 272 -12.05 23.11 -17.70
CA GLN A 272 -11.81 24.12 -16.67
C GLN A 272 -13.01 24.23 -15.71
N LEU A 273 -12.70 24.65 -14.49
CA LEU A 273 -13.69 24.91 -13.44
C LEU A 273 -13.80 26.40 -13.22
N THR A 274 -15.00 26.95 -13.39
CA THR A 274 -15.28 28.36 -13.06
C THR A 274 -15.90 28.44 -11.68
N TYR A 275 -15.24 29.14 -10.75
CA TYR A 275 -15.75 29.31 -9.38
C TYR A 275 -17.08 30.06 -9.37
N ILE A 276 -18.09 29.50 -8.69
CA ILE A 276 -19.43 30.08 -8.57
C ILE A 276 -19.56 30.83 -7.24
N GLY A 277 -19.16 30.21 -6.13
CA GLY A 277 -19.33 30.82 -4.82
C GLY A 277 -19.17 29.88 -3.64
N LYS A 278 -19.30 30.49 -2.46
CA LYS A 278 -19.18 29.87 -1.14
C LYS A 278 -20.50 29.96 -0.39
N ALA A 279 -20.84 28.91 0.35
CA ALA A 279 -22.02 28.85 1.21
C ALA A 279 -21.72 28.12 2.53
N GLN A 280 -22.54 28.34 3.54
CA GLN A 280 -22.54 27.55 4.77
C GLN A 280 -23.61 26.47 4.68
N ARG A 281 -23.23 25.24 5.05
CA ARG A 281 -24.07 24.03 5.03
C ARG A 281 -23.89 23.26 6.32
N SER A 282 -24.51 22.08 6.41
CA SER A 282 -24.24 21.14 7.49
C SER A 282 -23.91 19.78 6.93
N LEU A 283 -22.85 19.17 7.45
CA LEU A 283 -22.45 17.82 7.08
C LEU A 283 -22.30 16.99 8.37
N ALA A 284 -23.02 15.87 8.44
CA ALA A 284 -23.07 15.00 9.61
C ALA A 284 -23.41 15.73 10.94
N GLY A 285 -24.14 16.84 10.89
CA GLY A 285 -24.53 17.64 12.07
C GLY A 285 -23.54 18.73 12.48
N ALA A 286 -22.39 18.86 11.80
CA ALA A 286 -21.43 19.95 12.00
C ALA A 286 -21.64 21.07 10.96
N PRO A 287 -21.29 22.33 11.25
CA PRO A 287 -21.25 23.40 10.26
C PRO A 287 -20.17 23.10 9.20
N ALA A 288 -20.54 23.25 7.93
CA ALA A 288 -19.67 22.92 6.80
C ALA A 288 -19.52 24.13 5.87
N GLU A 289 -18.30 24.37 5.41
CA GLU A 289 -18.06 25.32 4.33
C GLU A 289 -18.22 24.60 3.00
N GLN A 290 -19.17 25.07 2.18
CA GLN A 290 -19.32 24.64 0.80
C GLN A 290 -18.63 25.62 -0.13
N ARG A 291 -17.88 25.12 -1.11
CA ARG A 291 -17.48 25.86 -2.32
C ARG A 291 -17.99 25.16 -3.57
N SER A 292 -18.27 25.94 -4.60
CA SER A 292 -18.90 25.43 -5.81
C SER A 292 -18.28 26.00 -7.08
N TRP A 293 -18.24 25.18 -8.13
CA TRP A 293 -17.67 25.49 -9.43
C TRP A 293 -18.57 24.96 -10.55
N ALA A 294 -18.66 25.69 -11.66
CA ALA A 294 -19.24 25.20 -12.90
C ALA A 294 -18.18 24.42 -13.68
N VAL A 295 -18.54 23.24 -14.20
CA VAL A 295 -17.67 22.45 -15.08
C VAL A 295 -17.92 22.87 -16.52
N GLU A 296 -16.91 23.44 -17.16
CA GLU A 296 -17.01 23.83 -18.56
C GLU A 296 -17.23 22.61 -19.46
N ASN A 297 -18.06 22.77 -20.49
CA ASN A 297 -18.37 21.76 -21.52
C ASN A 297 -19.14 20.50 -21.06
N ALA A 298 -19.43 20.35 -19.78
CA ALA A 298 -20.18 19.20 -19.25
C ALA A 298 -21.60 19.54 -18.74
N GLY A 299 -21.92 20.82 -18.57
CA GLY A 299 -23.19 21.24 -17.95
C GLY A 299 -23.37 20.75 -16.51
N MET A 300 -22.27 20.36 -15.87
CA MET A 300 -22.23 19.84 -14.50
C MET A 300 -21.76 20.93 -13.52
N GLN A 301 -22.12 20.73 -12.26
CA GLN A 301 -21.64 21.55 -11.15
C GLN A 301 -20.85 20.68 -10.17
N LEU A 302 -19.70 21.18 -9.74
CA LEU A 302 -18.91 20.61 -8.64
C LEU A 302 -19.26 21.37 -7.35
N ARG A 303 -19.61 20.65 -6.29
CA ARG A 303 -19.71 21.18 -4.93
C ARG A 303 -18.81 20.37 -4.00
N ILE A 304 -18.08 21.07 -3.15
CA ILE A 304 -17.25 20.46 -2.12
C ILE A 304 -17.63 21.09 -0.80
N GLU A 305 -18.05 20.27 0.15
CA GLU A 305 -18.28 20.64 1.55
C GLU A 305 -17.16 20.10 2.43
N VAL A 306 -16.70 20.92 3.37
CA VAL A 306 -15.74 20.52 4.40
C VAL A 306 -16.28 20.88 5.77
N ALA A 307 -16.37 19.90 6.66
CA ALA A 307 -16.80 20.08 8.04
C ALA A 307 -15.75 19.54 9.02
N PRO A 308 -15.57 20.18 10.19
CA PRO A 308 -14.72 19.63 11.23
C PRO A 308 -15.30 18.31 11.73
N TYR A 309 -14.42 17.36 12.04
CA TYR A 309 -14.77 16.04 12.55
C TYR A 309 -13.81 15.66 13.70
N CYS A 310 -14.19 14.65 14.50
CA CYS A 310 -13.39 14.22 15.67
C CYS A 310 -12.99 15.37 16.62
N GLY A 311 -13.93 16.27 16.94
CA GLY A 311 -13.64 17.44 17.78
C GLY A 311 -12.73 18.48 17.13
N GLY A 312 -12.61 18.47 15.80
CA GLY A 312 -11.79 19.41 15.03
C GLY A 312 -10.37 18.92 14.76
N LYS A 313 -10.00 17.70 15.18
CA LYS A 313 -8.69 17.09 14.84
C LYS A 313 -8.63 16.54 13.41
N ALA A 314 -9.80 16.34 12.79
CA ALA A 314 -9.96 15.83 11.44
C ALA A 314 -11.00 16.66 10.68
N ALA A 315 -11.15 16.37 9.39
CA ALA A 315 -12.23 16.90 8.57
C ALA A 315 -12.99 15.78 7.85
N LEU A 316 -14.30 15.96 7.72
CA LEU A 316 -15.15 15.18 6.83
C LEU A 316 -15.42 16.02 5.58
N THR A 317 -15.24 15.42 4.42
CA THR A 317 -15.47 16.09 3.15
C THR A 317 -16.56 15.38 2.36
N LEU A 318 -17.43 16.16 1.72
CA LEU A 318 -18.42 15.68 0.78
C LEU A 318 -18.15 16.38 -0.55
N LEU A 319 -17.90 15.59 -1.59
CA LEU A 319 -17.73 16.07 -2.95
C LEU A 319 -18.90 15.59 -3.79
N ARG A 320 -19.52 16.49 -4.54
CA ARG A 320 -20.67 16.21 -5.41
C ARG A 320 -20.41 16.75 -6.79
N LEU A 321 -20.56 15.89 -7.79
CA LEU A 321 -20.52 16.24 -9.21
C LEU A 321 -21.88 15.94 -9.80
N GLU A 322 -22.53 16.96 -10.38
CA GLU A 322 -23.99 16.94 -10.51
C GLU A 322 -24.44 17.48 -11.87
N GLY A 323 -25.19 16.67 -12.63
CA GLY A 323 -25.75 17.06 -13.93
C GLY A 323 -27.19 17.57 -13.82
N GLY A 324 -27.39 18.88 -13.96
CA GLY A 324 -28.73 19.49 -13.98
C GLY A 324 -29.38 19.69 -12.61
N ALA A 325 -30.61 20.23 -12.59
CA ALA A 325 -31.30 20.60 -11.34
C ALA A 325 -31.83 19.38 -10.55
N ALA A 326 -32.29 18.34 -11.23
CA ALA A 326 -32.81 17.13 -10.58
C ALA A 326 -31.71 16.39 -9.80
N ALA A 327 -30.54 16.19 -10.41
CA ALA A 327 -29.39 15.57 -9.75
C ALA A 327 -28.97 16.33 -8.49
N ARG A 328 -28.94 17.67 -8.57
CA ARG A 328 -28.61 18.54 -7.45
C ARG A 328 -29.56 18.36 -6.27
N LEU A 329 -30.87 18.33 -6.52
CA LEU A 329 -31.87 18.08 -5.48
C LEU A 329 -31.70 16.69 -4.85
N THR A 330 -31.48 15.67 -5.67
CA THR A 330 -31.25 14.30 -5.17
C THR A 330 -30.00 14.21 -4.30
N LEU A 331 -28.90 14.85 -4.69
CA LEU A 331 -27.65 14.83 -3.93
C LEU A 331 -27.65 15.80 -2.74
N ASP A 332 -28.52 16.80 -2.72
CA ASP A 332 -28.86 17.58 -1.52
C ASP A 332 -29.62 16.73 -0.49
N GLN A 333 -30.52 15.85 -0.93
CA GLN A 333 -31.18 14.90 -0.03
C GLN A 333 -30.18 13.87 0.53
N PHE A 334 -29.22 13.43 -0.28
CA PHE A 334 -28.12 12.59 0.18
C PHE A 334 -27.32 13.29 1.30
N GLU A 335 -26.80 14.50 1.06
CA GLU A 335 -26.12 15.32 2.08
C GLU A 335 -26.95 15.42 3.36
N ALA A 336 -28.23 15.78 3.21
CA ALA A 336 -29.15 15.98 4.33
C ALA A 336 -29.46 14.69 5.10
N SER A 337 -29.25 13.50 4.51
CA SER A 337 -29.45 12.22 5.18
C SER A 337 -28.25 11.78 6.03
N ILE A 338 -27.06 12.33 5.78
CA ILE A 338 -25.82 11.91 6.45
C ILE A 338 -25.88 12.32 7.92
N ARG A 339 -25.73 11.35 8.81
CA ARG A 339 -25.77 11.53 10.27
C ARG A 339 -24.67 10.73 10.94
N GLN A 340 -24.14 11.28 12.02
CA GLN A 340 -23.33 10.53 12.96
C GLN A 340 -24.24 9.65 13.83
N ILE A 341 -23.95 8.34 13.86
CA ILE A 341 -24.75 7.32 14.56
C ILE A 341 -24.08 6.82 15.84
N GLY A 342 -22.90 7.35 16.19
CA GLY A 342 -22.19 6.98 17.41
C GLY A 342 -20.80 7.59 17.51
N SER A 343 -19.99 7.05 18.43
CA SER A 343 -18.57 7.40 18.52
C SER A 343 -17.81 6.75 17.38
N ALA A 344 -17.09 7.54 16.59
CA ALA A 344 -16.33 7.06 15.45
C ALA A 344 -15.00 6.45 15.92
N PRO A 345 -14.74 5.15 15.69
CA PRO A 345 -13.46 4.52 16.03
C PRO A 345 -12.25 5.25 15.42
N ALA A 346 -12.38 5.79 14.21
CA ALA A 346 -11.31 6.54 13.55
C ALA A 346 -10.86 7.78 14.33
N CYS A 347 -11.72 8.38 15.17
CA CYS A 347 -11.34 9.53 15.97
C CYS A 347 -10.37 9.18 17.10
N ALA A 348 -10.41 7.94 17.61
CA ALA A 348 -9.47 7.46 18.62
C ALA A 348 -8.07 7.19 18.05
N GLU A 349 -7.93 7.12 16.72
CA GLU A 349 -6.64 6.95 16.03
C GLU A 349 -5.88 8.27 15.86
N LEU A 350 -6.52 9.42 16.13
CA LEU A 350 -5.95 10.77 16.00
C LEU A 350 -5.40 11.32 17.34
N GLU A 351 -5.25 10.48 18.35
CA GLU A 351 -4.69 10.85 19.66
C GLU A 351 -3.15 10.87 19.68
#